data_AF-A0A971M4D0-F1
#
_entry.id   AF-A0A971M4D0-F1
#
_cell.length_a   1.000
_cell.length_b   1.000
_cell.length_c   1.000
_cell.angle_alpha   90.00
_cell.angle_beta   90.00
_cell.angle_gamma   90.00
#
_symmetry.space_group_name_H-M   'P 1'
#
loop_
_entity.id
_entity.type
_entity.pdbx_description
1 polymer ?
#
loop_
_entity_poly.entity_id
_entity_poly.type
_entity_poly.pdbx_seq_one_letter_code
_entity_poly.pdbx_strand_id
1 'polypeptide(L)'
;MYLPVEWSKILEDPLARRFSFWVCPLVGVLLILSIPKTILDESHLLAVIAQYVSEVVPSIDQWVARSSFPQITKVFFAYCWLSMPFQIMIIVRHKPSESHSIQKWTAKPATRYWRSFLLFSSTGIIFLLYFYFALPEEESCTWLCVHLTKIVQGTYGVVMSSAVSGLIALVVWWIKDFRIIFMDKPGGRGKQELSEL
;
A
#
# COMPACT_ATOMS: atom_id res chain seq x y z
N MET A 1 -2.25 -6.50 -3.86
CA MET A 1 -2.32 -6.98 -2.47
C MET A 1 -1.24 -8.03 -2.32
N TYR A 2 -0.18 -7.78 -1.53
CA TYR A 2 0.67 -8.87 -1.04
C TYR A 2 -0.24 -9.73 -0.18
N LEU A 3 -0.80 -10.76 -0.79
CA LEU A 3 -1.70 -11.68 -0.12
C LEU A 3 -0.81 -12.73 0.55
N PRO A 4 -0.76 -12.77 1.89
CA PRO A 4 -0.10 -13.85 2.59
C PRO A 4 -0.69 -15.18 2.10
N VAL A 5 0.16 -16.19 1.95
CA VAL A 5 -0.15 -17.49 1.33
C VAL A 5 -1.38 -18.13 1.98
N GLU A 6 -1.48 -17.98 3.30
CA GLU A 6 -2.60 -18.38 4.12
C GLU A 6 -2.84 -17.27 5.15
N TRP A 7 -4.06 -16.72 5.21
CA TRP A 7 -4.43 -15.73 6.21
C TRP A 7 -4.28 -16.27 7.65
N SER A 8 -4.34 -17.59 7.83
CA SER A 8 -4.07 -18.29 9.08
C SER A 8 -2.59 -18.30 9.49
N LYS A 9 -1.66 -18.00 8.58
CA LYS A 9 -0.20 -18.01 8.81
C LYS A 9 0.48 -16.67 8.58
N ILE A 10 -0.26 -15.57 8.69
CA ILE A 10 0.29 -14.21 8.56
C ILE A 10 1.48 -13.97 9.48
N LEU A 11 1.43 -14.49 10.71
CA LEU A 11 2.50 -14.35 11.69
C LEU A 11 3.75 -15.18 11.35
N GLU A 12 3.62 -16.18 10.46
CA GLU A 12 4.73 -16.98 9.96
C GLU A 12 5.38 -16.36 8.71
N ASP A 13 4.76 -15.34 8.11
CA ASP A 13 5.29 -14.66 6.93
C ASP A 13 6.61 -13.92 7.26
N PRO A 14 7.71 -14.19 6.54
CA PRO A 14 9.00 -13.54 6.77
C PRO A 14 8.96 -12.01 6.68
N LEU A 15 8.01 -11.45 5.90
CA LEU A 15 7.82 -10.01 5.79
C LEU A 15 7.10 -9.45 7.03
N ALA A 16 6.04 -10.12 7.50
CA ALA A 16 5.29 -9.72 8.68
C ALA A 16 6.09 -9.87 9.98
N ARG A 17 7.09 -10.75 10.02
CA ARG A 17 8.01 -10.85 11.17
C ARG A 17 9.00 -9.70 11.29
N ARG A 18 9.20 -8.90 10.23
CA ARG A 18 10.13 -7.76 10.29
C ARG A 18 9.45 -6.55 10.91
N PHE A 19 10.03 -6.06 12.00
CA PHE A 19 9.58 -4.83 12.65
C PHE A 19 9.51 -3.64 11.68
N SER A 20 10.47 -3.52 10.77
CA SER A 20 10.51 -2.44 9.76
C SER A 20 9.26 -2.34 8.88
N PHE A 21 8.56 -3.45 8.64
CA PHE A 21 7.29 -3.45 7.91
C PHE A 21 6.18 -2.74 8.69
N TRP A 22 6.16 -2.92 10.01
CA TRP A 22 5.14 -2.36 10.89
C TRP A 22 5.42 -0.92 11.31
N VAL A 23 6.65 -0.41 11.15
CA VAL A 23 7.02 0.96 11.55
C VAL A 23 6.07 1.99 10.94
N CYS A 24 5.86 1.92 9.61
CA CYS A 24 5.01 2.90 8.93
C CYS A 24 3.54 2.89 9.39
N PRO A 25 2.84 1.74 9.43
CA PRO A 25 1.47 1.71 9.92
C PRO A 25 1.37 2.06 11.41
N LEU A 26 2.31 1.62 12.26
CA LEU A 26 2.32 1.95 13.69
C LEU A 26 2.47 3.45 13.92
N VAL A 27 3.42 4.11 13.24
CA VAL A 27 3.58 5.56 13.33
C VAL A 27 2.34 6.27 12.81
N GLY A 28 1.71 5.79 11.73
CA GLY A 28 0.44 6.35 11.25
C GLY A 28 -0.69 6.29 12.27
N VAL A 29 -0.82 5.16 12.98
CA VAL A 29 -1.80 4.99 14.08
C VAL A 29 -1.48 5.94 15.24
N LEU A 30 -0.22 6.04 15.65
CA LEU A 30 0.21 6.95 16.71
C LEU A 30 -0.07 8.41 16.36
N LEU A 31 0.18 8.82 15.12
CA LEU A 31 -0.13 10.19 14.66
C LEU A 31 -1.63 10.50 14.83
N ILE A 32 -2.53 9.56 14.51
CA ILE A 32 -3.96 9.82 14.67
C ILE A 32 -4.43 9.85 16.13
N LEU A 33 -3.83 9.02 16.98
CA LEU A 33 -4.24 8.90 18.38
C LEU A 33 -3.64 9.98 19.27
N SER A 34 -2.44 10.46 18.94
CA SER A 34 -1.65 11.31 19.83
C SER A 34 -1.53 12.77 19.38
N ILE A 35 -1.89 13.12 18.14
CA ILE A 35 -1.74 14.50 17.66
C ILE A 35 -2.82 15.43 18.26
N PRO A 36 -2.42 16.56 18.88
CA PRO A 36 -3.33 17.61 19.33
C PRO A 36 -4.00 18.31 18.15
N LYS A 37 -5.20 18.86 18.38
CA LYS A 37 -5.99 19.50 17.31
C LYS A 37 -5.32 20.73 16.68
N THR A 38 -4.34 21.32 17.36
CA THR A 38 -3.60 22.56 17.03
C THR A 38 -2.16 22.31 16.55
N ILE A 39 -1.82 21.08 16.16
CA ILE A 39 -0.43 20.69 15.86
C ILE A 39 0.25 21.53 14.77
N LEU A 40 -0.51 22.02 13.79
CA LEU A 40 0.06 22.80 12.69
C LEU A 40 0.37 24.23 13.12
N ASP A 41 -0.33 24.74 14.13
CA ASP A 41 -0.08 26.05 14.72
C ASP A 41 1.16 26.01 15.64
N GLU A 42 1.44 24.86 16.23
CA GLU A 42 2.59 24.64 17.14
C GLU A 42 3.87 24.26 16.40
N SER A 43 3.77 23.57 15.25
CA SER A 43 4.93 23.07 14.50
C SER A 43 4.94 23.56 13.05
N HIS A 44 5.68 24.65 12.83
CA HIS A 44 5.87 25.25 11.52
C HIS A 44 6.49 24.28 10.49
N LEU A 45 7.38 23.38 10.94
CA LEU A 45 7.98 22.38 10.06
C LEU A 45 6.93 21.39 9.51
N LEU A 46 6.04 20.90 10.37
CA LEU A 46 4.97 20.00 9.96
C LEU A 46 3.99 20.69 9.02
N ALA A 47 3.68 21.96 9.26
CA ALA A 47 2.83 22.76 8.38
C ALA A 47 3.41 22.87 6.97
N VAL A 48 4.70 23.20 6.84
CA VAL A 48 5.37 23.32 5.53
C VAL A 48 5.39 21.98 4.80
N ILE A 49 5.75 20.88 5.48
CA ILE A 49 5.79 19.54 4.86
C ILE A 49 4.39 19.13 4.39
N ALA A 50 3.38 19.27 5.26
CA ALA A 50 2.02 18.86 4.94
C ALA A 50 1.42 19.71 3.80
N GLN A 51 1.77 20.98 3.72
CA GLN A 51 1.40 21.87 2.62
C GLN A 51 2.07 21.46 1.30
N TYR A 52 3.38 21.23 1.30
CA TYR A 52 4.09 20.79 0.11
C TYR A 52 3.54 19.48 -0.46
N VAL A 53 3.21 18.51 0.42
CA VAL A 53 2.63 17.24 -0.02
C VAL A 53 1.21 17.44 -0.55
N SER A 54 0.41 18.35 0.01
CA SER A 54 -0.95 18.61 -0.49
C SER A 54 -0.95 19.33 -1.85
N GLU A 55 0.07 20.13 -2.15
CA GLU A 55 0.25 20.73 -3.47
C GLU A 55 0.57 19.68 -4.55
N VAL A 56 1.38 18.67 -4.21
CA VAL A 56 1.69 17.55 -5.11
C VAL A 56 0.52 16.57 -5.22
N VAL A 57 -0.26 16.42 -4.14
CA VAL A 57 -1.41 15.51 -4.05
C VAL A 57 -2.67 16.29 -3.66
N PRO A 58 -3.37 16.90 -4.63
CA PRO A 58 -4.51 17.78 -4.37
C PRO A 58 -5.69 17.09 -3.66
N SER A 59 -5.77 15.76 -3.71
CA SER A 59 -6.82 15.01 -2.99
C SER A 59 -6.71 15.18 -1.48
N ILE A 60 -5.54 15.51 -0.93
CA ILE A 60 -5.36 15.77 0.50
C ILE A 60 -6.22 16.96 0.94
N ASP A 61 -6.20 18.06 0.19
CA ASP A 61 -6.97 19.25 0.56
C ASP A 61 -8.48 19.03 0.43
N GLN A 62 -8.92 18.15 -0.48
CA GLN A 62 -10.32 17.70 -0.55
C GLN A 62 -10.75 16.93 0.71
N TRP A 63 -9.88 16.06 1.23
CA TRP A 63 -10.13 15.36 2.50
C TRP A 63 -10.13 16.31 3.70
N VAL A 64 -9.22 17.29 3.71
CA VAL A 64 -9.12 18.31 4.77
C VAL A 64 -10.40 19.13 4.84
N ALA A 65 -10.93 19.58 3.69
CA ALA A 65 -12.14 20.38 3.63
C ALA A 65 -13.39 19.67 4.19
N ARG A 66 -13.40 18.33 4.17
CA ARG A 66 -14.54 17.50 4.62
C ARG A 66 -14.37 16.95 6.03
N SER A 67 -13.15 16.95 6.57
CA SER A 67 -12.87 16.37 7.87
C SER A 67 -13.28 17.30 9.01
N SER A 68 -13.85 16.72 10.07
CA SER A 68 -14.04 17.43 11.34
C SER A 68 -12.73 17.74 12.07
N PHE A 69 -11.59 17.23 11.58
CA PHE A 69 -10.24 17.45 12.12
C PHE A 69 -9.25 17.82 11.00
N PRO A 70 -9.34 19.02 10.42
CA PRO A 70 -8.62 19.37 9.19
C PRO A 70 -7.08 19.31 9.33
N GLN A 71 -6.52 19.85 10.42
CA GLN A 71 -5.07 19.85 10.63
C GLN A 71 -4.51 18.43 10.77
N ILE A 72 -5.14 17.60 11.60
CA ILE A 72 -4.77 16.19 11.83
C ILE A 72 -4.87 15.40 10.52
N THR A 73 -5.95 15.60 9.78
CA THR A 73 -6.20 14.97 8.48
C THR A 73 -5.11 15.29 7.47
N LYS A 74 -4.71 16.56 7.38
CA LYS A 74 -3.67 17.02 6.45
C LYS A 74 -2.34 16.33 6.74
N VAL A 75 -1.91 16.36 8.01
CA VAL A 75 -0.66 15.74 8.45
C VAL A 75 -0.69 14.23 8.25
N PHE A 76 -1.79 13.57 8.62
CA PHE A 76 -1.92 12.12 8.51
C PHE A 76 -1.87 11.65 7.06
N PHE A 77 -2.63 12.26 6.15
CA PHE A 77 -2.60 11.86 4.74
C PHE A 77 -1.29 12.22 4.06
N ALA A 78 -0.68 13.36 4.41
CA ALA A 78 0.67 13.68 3.96
C ALA A 78 1.68 12.61 4.41
N TYR A 79 1.59 12.16 5.67
CA TYR A 79 2.39 11.07 6.19
C TYR A 79 2.14 9.75 5.42
N CYS A 80 0.88 9.38 5.19
CA CYS A 80 0.55 8.18 4.41
C CYS A 80 1.23 8.19 3.04
N TRP A 81 1.14 9.32 2.31
CA TRP A 81 1.80 9.50 1.02
C TRP A 81 3.32 9.42 1.09
N LEU A 82 3.94 10.09 2.08
CA LEU A 82 5.39 10.03 2.27
C LEU A 82 5.88 8.64 2.71
N SER A 83 5.05 7.88 3.41
CA SER A 83 5.38 6.54 3.88
C SER A 83 5.30 5.48 2.77
N MET A 84 4.49 5.70 1.72
CA MET A 84 4.31 4.75 0.62
C MET A 84 5.64 4.39 -0.08
N PRO A 85 6.50 5.33 -0.52
CA PRO A 85 7.81 5.00 -1.11
C PRO A 85 8.67 4.10 -0.22
N PHE A 86 8.66 4.35 1.09
CA PHE A 86 9.43 3.56 2.04
C PHE A 86 8.87 2.14 2.19
N GLN A 87 7.55 2.01 2.30
CA GLN A 87 6.88 0.70 2.31
C GLN A 87 7.15 -0.08 1.01
N ILE A 88 7.05 0.58 -0.15
CA ILE A 88 7.35 -0.03 -1.45
C ILE A 88 8.79 -0.56 -1.46
N MET A 89 9.77 0.22 -1.01
CA MET A 89 11.17 -0.22 -0.97
C MET A 89 11.38 -1.44 -0.05
N ILE A 90 10.75 -1.46 1.13
CA ILE A 90 10.85 -2.61 2.05
C ILE A 90 10.30 -3.87 1.38
N ILE A 91 9.13 -3.76 0.74
CA ILE A 91 8.47 -4.89 0.09
C ILE A 91 9.32 -5.35 -1.10
N VAL A 92 9.67 -4.45 -2.02
CA VAL A 92 10.43 -4.78 -3.24
C VAL A 92 11.77 -5.46 -2.95
N ARG A 93 12.47 -5.06 -1.88
CA ARG A 93 13.77 -5.65 -1.49
C ARG A 93 13.64 -7.01 -0.78
N HIS A 94 12.42 -7.48 -0.50
CA HIS A 94 12.22 -8.71 0.23
C HIS A 94 12.29 -9.95 -0.70
N LYS A 95 13.50 -10.47 -0.88
CA LYS A 95 13.79 -11.63 -1.76
C LYS A 95 12.89 -12.86 -1.56
N PRO A 96 12.56 -13.31 -0.32
CA PRO A 96 11.68 -14.47 -0.13
C PRO A 96 10.26 -14.29 -0.72
N SER A 97 9.71 -13.07 -0.63
CA SER A 97 8.39 -12.73 -1.15
C SER A 97 8.41 -12.62 -2.67
N GLU A 98 9.51 -12.09 -3.22
CA GLU A 98 9.77 -12.03 -4.65
C GLU A 98 9.85 -13.44 -5.26
N SER A 99 10.72 -14.31 -4.72
CA SER A 99 10.90 -15.67 -5.24
C SER A 99 9.61 -16.49 -5.17
N HIS A 100 8.85 -16.36 -4.08
CA HIS A 100 7.55 -17.02 -3.95
C HIS A 100 6.53 -16.51 -4.97
N SER A 101 6.48 -15.20 -5.21
CA SER A 101 5.58 -14.60 -6.21
C SER A 101 5.90 -15.07 -7.62
N ILE A 102 7.19 -15.13 -7.97
CA ILE A 102 7.67 -15.65 -9.25
C ILE A 102 7.33 -17.14 -9.38
N GLN A 103 7.62 -17.96 -8.37
CA GLN A 103 7.29 -19.39 -8.36
C GLN A 103 5.80 -19.60 -8.58
N LYS A 104 4.94 -18.81 -7.90
CA LYS A 104 3.51 -18.86 -8.09
C LYS A 104 3.16 -18.56 -9.54
N TRP A 105 3.69 -17.48 -10.13
CA TRP A 105 3.46 -17.11 -11.53
C TRP A 105 3.95 -18.15 -12.54
N THR A 106 5.11 -18.78 -12.30
CA THR A 106 5.68 -19.76 -13.22
C THR A 106 5.04 -21.15 -13.12
N ALA A 107 4.52 -21.53 -11.95
CA ALA A 107 3.97 -22.88 -11.65
C ALA A 107 2.81 -23.33 -12.54
N LYS A 108 2.00 -22.40 -13.07
CA LYS A 108 0.86 -22.73 -13.96
C LYS A 108 0.90 -21.88 -15.24
N PRO A 109 1.62 -22.32 -16.29
CA PRO A 109 1.85 -21.54 -17.51
C PRO A 109 0.55 -21.09 -18.20
N ALA A 110 -0.49 -21.93 -18.20
CA ALA A 110 -1.81 -21.61 -18.77
C ALA A 110 -2.51 -20.40 -18.11
N THR A 111 -2.14 -20.05 -16.87
CA THR A 111 -2.79 -18.95 -16.12
C THR A 111 -1.96 -17.67 -16.05
N ARG A 112 -0.79 -17.62 -16.73
CA ARG A 112 0.16 -16.49 -16.63
C ARG A 112 -0.46 -15.15 -17.07
N TYR A 113 -1.13 -15.15 -18.22
CA TYR A 113 -1.82 -13.96 -18.74
C TYR A 113 -2.99 -13.54 -17.85
N TRP A 114 -3.80 -14.51 -17.38
CA TRP A 114 -4.92 -14.25 -16.48
C TRP A 114 -4.47 -13.62 -15.16
N ARG A 115 -3.35 -14.08 -14.59
CA ARG A 115 -2.79 -13.52 -13.36
C ARG A 115 -2.23 -12.12 -13.54
N SER A 116 -1.63 -11.83 -14.69
CA SER A 116 -1.16 -10.48 -15.04
C SER A 116 -2.35 -9.55 -15.22
N PHE A 117 -3.40 -10.00 -15.92
CA PHE A 117 -4.66 -9.27 -16.03
C PHE A 117 -5.26 -8.97 -14.66
N LEU A 118 -5.40 -9.98 -13.79
CA LEU A 118 -5.89 -9.80 -12.41
C LEU A 118 -5.04 -8.80 -11.60
N LEU A 119 -3.71 -8.79 -11.78
CA LEU A 119 -2.84 -7.83 -11.11
C LEU A 119 -3.16 -6.40 -11.55
N PHE A 120 -3.24 -6.14 -12.86
CA PHE A 120 -3.55 -4.80 -13.36
C PHE A 120 -4.99 -4.39 -13.05
N SER A 121 -5.96 -5.28 -13.19
CA SER A 121 -7.36 -5.02 -12.83
C SER A 121 -7.52 -4.73 -11.35
N SER A 122 -6.91 -5.52 -10.45
CA SER A 122 -6.97 -5.26 -9.01
C SER A 122 -6.24 -3.98 -8.62
N THR A 123 -5.12 -3.66 -9.28
CA THR A 123 -4.43 -2.38 -9.10
C THR A 123 -5.33 -1.21 -9.50
N GLY A 124 -5.91 -1.28 -10.70
CA GLY A 124 -6.83 -0.26 -11.21
C GLY A 124 -8.05 -0.08 -10.31
N ILE A 125 -8.69 -1.18 -9.88
CA ILE A 125 -9.84 -1.13 -8.97
C ILE A 125 -9.45 -0.51 -7.63
N ILE A 126 -8.34 -0.89 -7.01
CA ILE A 126 -7.94 -0.34 -5.71
C ILE A 126 -7.55 1.14 -5.82
N PHE A 127 -6.88 1.54 -6.91
CA PHE A 127 -6.61 2.95 -7.19
C PHE A 127 -7.91 3.73 -7.43
N LEU A 128 -8.83 3.19 -8.22
CA LEU A 128 -10.15 3.78 -8.42
C LEU A 128 -10.90 3.86 -7.10
N LEU A 129 -10.89 2.85 -6.24
CA LEU A 129 -11.53 2.91 -4.92
C LEU A 129 -10.86 3.95 -4.03
N TYR A 130 -9.52 4.08 -4.07
CA TYR A 130 -8.78 5.08 -3.31
C TYR A 130 -9.18 6.50 -3.72
N PHE A 131 -9.36 6.75 -5.01
CA PHE A 131 -9.78 8.05 -5.51
C PHE A 131 -11.31 8.25 -5.47
N TYR A 132 -12.11 7.23 -5.77
CA TYR A 132 -13.57 7.30 -5.85
C TYR A 132 -14.24 7.33 -4.47
N PHE A 133 -13.79 6.53 -3.49
CA PHE A 133 -14.27 6.66 -2.11
C PHE A 133 -13.72 7.91 -1.41
N ALA A 134 -12.64 8.50 -1.92
CA ALA A 134 -12.28 9.86 -1.57
C ALA A 134 -13.19 10.93 -2.20
N LEU A 135 -14.12 10.55 -3.09
CA LEU A 135 -14.89 11.47 -3.94
C LEU A 135 -16.43 11.39 -3.86
N PRO A 136 -17.16 10.61 -3.02
CA PRO A 136 -18.60 10.76 -3.04
C PRO A 136 -18.97 12.08 -2.33
N GLU A 137 -19.35 13.06 -3.13
CA GLU A 137 -20.09 14.29 -2.77
C GLU A 137 -21.53 13.95 -2.33
N GLU A 138 -21.73 12.92 -1.52
CA GLU A 138 -23.06 12.70 -0.97
C GLU A 138 -23.30 13.66 0.19
N GLU A 139 -24.12 14.68 -0.07
CA GLU A 139 -24.61 15.66 0.91
C GLU A 139 -25.31 15.02 2.12
N SER A 140 -25.66 13.73 2.03
CA SER A 140 -26.39 12.98 3.06
C SER A 140 -25.83 11.56 3.24
N CYS A 141 -24.68 11.51 3.90
CA CYS A 141 -24.01 10.28 4.29
C CYS A 141 -24.83 9.50 5.35
N THR A 142 -25.47 8.39 4.94
CA THR A 142 -26.47 7.67 5.73
C THR A 142 -25.93 6.52 6.61
N TRP A 143 -24.71 6.01 6.34
CA TRP A 143 -24.27 4.74 6.95
C TRP A 143 -22.96 4.78 7.76
N LEU A 144 -21.95 5.59 7.40
CA LEU A 144 -20.79 5.93 8.26
C LEU A 144 -19.87 6.91 7.51
N CYS A 145 -19.71 8.14 8.00
CA CYS A 145 -18.86 9.09 7.29
C CYS A 145 -17.41 8.96 7.77
N VAL A 146 -16.54 8.50 6.87
CA VAL A 146 -15.10 8.28 7.14
C VAL A 146 -14.43 9.54 7.71
N HIS A 147 -14.90 10.73 7.29
CA HIS A 147 -14.39 12.04 7.69
C HIS A 147 -14.88 12.53 9.06
N LEU A 148 -15.87 11.86 9.68
CA LEU A 148 -16.39 12.23 11.01
C LEU A 148 -15.58 11.61 12.16
N THR A 149 -15.00 10.43 11.94
CA THR A 149 -14.34 9.66 13.01
C THR A 149 -12.87 9.44 12.70
N LYS A 150 -11.99 9.97 13.56
CA LYS A 150 -10.52 9.83 13.44
C LYS A 150 -10.05 8.39 13.25
N ILE A 151 -10.64 7.45 13.99
CA ILE A 151 -10.26 6.02 13.95
C ILE A 151 -10.61 5.40 12.60
N VAL A 152 -11.79 5.72 12.05
CA VAL A 152 -12.25 5.20 10.75
C VAL A 152 -11.38 5.78 9.64
N GLN A 153 -11.14 7.10 9.68
CA GLN A 153 -10.25 7.78 8.75
C GLN A 153 -8.82 7.21 8.79
N GLY A 154 -8.31 6.93 9.98
CA GLY A 154 -6.99 6.35 10.18
C GLY A 154 -6.84 4.94 9.68
N THR A 155 -7.80 4.10 10.04
CA THR A 155 -7.85 2.71 9.56
C THR A 155 -7.90 2.69 8.04
N TYR A 156 -8.76 3.53 7.44
CA TYR A 156 -8.86 3.66 6.00
C TYR A 156 -7.52 4.09 5.37
N GLY A 157 -6.90 5.17 5.85
CA GLY A 157 -5.65 5.66 5.29
C GLY A 157 -4.49 4.67 5.41
N VAL A 158 -4.35 3.98 6.55
CA VAL A 158 -3.31 2.96 6.76
C VAL A 158 -3.53 1.74 5.87
N VAL A 159 -4.76 1.23 5.80
CA VAL A 159 -5.08 0.05 4.98
C VAL A 159 -4.87 0.37 3.49
N MET A 160 -5.38 1.51 3.03
CA MET A 160 -5.27 1.90 1.62
C MET A 160 -3.83 2.19 1.22
N SER A 161 -3.06 2.92 2.05
CA SER A 161 -1.64 3.19 1.75
C SER A 161 -0.81 1.91 1.68
N SER A 162 -1.04 0.97 2.59
CA SER A 162 -0.38 -0.34 2.57
C SER A 162 -0.79 -1.18 1.36
N ALA A 163 -2.08 -1.14 0.98
CA ALA A 163 -2.60 -1.86 -0.18
C ALA A 163 -1.99 -1.35 -1.50
N VAL A 164 -1.94 -0.02 -1.67
CA VAL A 164 -1.33 0.64 -2.83
C VAL A 164 0.18 0.33 -2.89
N SER A 165 0.90 0.47 -1.78
CA SER A 165 2.32 0.14 -1.71
C SER A 165 2.61 -1.32 -2.09
N GLY A 166 1.80 -2.26 -1.59
CA GLY A 166 1.92 -3.67 -1.93
C GLY A 166 1.58 -3.99 -3.39
N LEU A 167 0.64 -3.28 -4.00
CA LEU A 167 0.34 -3.43 -5.43
C LEU A 167 1.48 -2.91 -6.30
N ILE A 168 2.01 -1.73 -5.99
CA ILE A 168 3.15 -1.16 -6.73
C ILE A 168 4.35 -2.10 -6.64
N ALA A 169 4.64 -2.66 -5.46
CA ALA A 169 5.72 -3.63 -5.30
C ALA A 169 5.54 -4.89 -6.17
N LEU A 170 4.32 -5.43 -6.26
CA LEU A 170 4.01 -6.56 -7.14
C LEU A 170 4.20 -6.21 -8.63
N VAL A 171 3.80 -5.00 -9.04
CA VAL A 171 4.03 -4.51 -10.40
C VAL A 171 5.53 -4.38 -10.68
N VAL A 172 6.32 -3.87 -9.72
CA VAL A 172 7.78 -3.77 -9.84
C VAL A 172 8.42 -5.15 -10.03
N TRP A 173 8.04 -6.14 -9.22
CA TRP A 173 8.52 -7.53 -9.42
C TRP A 173 8.08 -8.10 -10.76
N TRP A 174 6.84 -7.87 -11.17
CA TRP A 174 6.34 -8.32 -12.47
C TRP A 174 7.17 -7.72 -13.63
N ILE A 175 7.50 -6.43 -13.58
CA ILE A 175 8.34 -5.76 -14.59
C ILE A 175 9.75 -6.34 -14.57
N LYS A 176 10.35 -6.46 -13.38
CA LYS A 176 11.73 -6.97 -13.19
C LYS A 176 11.88 -8.39 -13.73
N ASP A 177 10.91 -9.25 -13.46
CA ASP A 177 10.94 -10.68 -13.79
C ASP A 177 10.11 -11.02 -15.03
N PHE A 178 9.69 -10.02 -15.81
CA PHE A 178 8.84 -10.20 -17.00
C PHE A 178 9.40 -11.26 -17.95
N ARG A 179 10.72 -11.25 -18.19
CA ARG A 179 11.40 -12.24 -19.03
C ARG A 179 11.29 -13.65 -18.47
N ILE A 180 11.41 -13.84 -17.17
CA ILE A 180 11.32 -15.16 -16.52
C ILE A 180 9.86 -15.67 -16.59
N ILE A 181 8.90 -14.77 -16.41
CA ILE A 181 7.47 -15.11 -16.43
C ILE A 181 6.99 -15.49 -17.83
N PHE A 182 7.43 -14.79 -18.89
CA PHE A 182 6.89 -14.98 -20.24
C PHE A 182 7.83 -15.65 -21.23
N MET A 183 9.15 -15.49 -21.09
CA MET A 183 10.13 -15.96 -22.09
C MET A 183 10.83 -17.25 -21.68
N ASP A 184 10.85 -17.62 -20.39
CA ASP A 184 11.50 -18.85 -19.94
C ASP A 184 10.59 -20.06 -20.20
N LYS A 185 11.08 -20.99 -21.06
CA LYS A 185 10.37 -22.25 -21.33
C LYS A 185 10.27 -23.07 -20.05
N PRO A 186 9.11 -23.69 -19.75
CA PRO A 186 8.98 -24.60 -18.62
C PRO A 186 9.88 -25.82 -18.88
N GLY A 187 11.10 -25.80 -18.35
CA GLY A 187 12.08 -26.87 -18.52
C GLY A 187 13.56 -26.49 -18.41
N GLY A 188 13.93 -25.21 -18.44
CA GLY A 188 15.35 -24.81 -18.50
C GLY A 188 16.12 -24.81 -17.17
N ARG A 189 15.44 -24.54 -16.05
CA ARG A 189 16.11 -24.29 -14.75
C ARG A 189 15.92 -25.38 -13.68
N GLY A 190 15.17 -26.45 -13.99
CA GLY A 190 14.95 -27.56 -13.06
C GLY A 190 16.09 -28.60 -13.01
N LYS A 191 17.10 -28.47 -13.88
CA LYS A 191 18.24 -29.40 -13.93
C LYS A 191 19.57 -28.82 -13.45
N GLN A 192 19.68 -27.50 -13.29
CA GLN A 192 20.98 -26.88 -12.98
C GLN A 192 21.23 -26.67 -11.47
N GLU A 193 20.20 -26.48 -10.65
CA GLU A 193 20.39 -26.32 -9.19
C GLU A 193 20.33 -27.64 -8.39
N LEU A 194 19.98 -28.76 -9.04
CA LEU A 194 19.96 -30.10 -8.42
C LEU A 194 21.20 -30.95 -8.73
N SER A 195 22.18 -30.41 -9.48
CA SER A 195 23.48 -31.05 -9.71
C SER A 195 24.63 -30.40 -8.93
N GLU A 196 24.36 -29.37 -8.13
CA GLU A 196 25.35 -28.69 -7.28
C GLU A 196 24.98 -28.73 -5.78
N LEU A 197 24.06 -29.63 -5.39
CA LEU A 197 23.82 -30.07 -4.01
C LEU A 197 24.13 -31.56 -3.89
#